data_AF-A0A847FEF2-F1
#
_entry.id   AF-A0A847FEF2-F1
#
_cell.length_a   1.000
_cell.length_b   1.000
_cell.length_c   1.000
_cell.angle_alpha   90.00
_cell.angle_beta   90.00
_cell.angle_gamma   90.00
#
_symmetry.space_group_name_H-M   'P 1'
#
loop_
_entity.id
_entity.type
_entity.pdbx_description
1 polymer ?
#
loop_
_entity_poly.entity_id
_entity_poly.type
_entity_poly.pdbx_seq_one_letter_code
_entity_poly.pdbx_strand_id
1 'polypeptide(L)'
;MKKYNNGLIVGRFQPFHLEHLRLAVAAAGRVKHLWVGITRPFGKCIPEIGGARAVDGANPLPYWLRYQCVECALINDAGFSPTSFSILPVPLVKEIIKQIVPRGTVFLTTIMEQWGVEKEELFRKSGLETIRMDLGAKTISGTMIRDKIAGRDQSWKDFVPKHMRERYASVIETYVLNSGDIILN
;
A
#
# COMPACT_ATOMS: atom_id res chain seq x y z
N MET A 1 11.21 -10.84 -22.07
CA MET A 1 10.85 -11.13 -20.66
C MET A 1 9.43 -11.70 -20.59
N LYS A 2 9.19 -12.73 -19.75
CA LYS A 2 7.85 -13.31 -19.55
C LYS A 2 6.89 -12.25 -19.00
N LYS A 3 5.72 -12.08 -19.64
CA LYS A 3 4.66 -11.16 -19.22
C LYS A 3 3.48 -11.98 -18.70
N TYR A 4 3.05 -11.71 -17.48
CA TYR A 4 1.92 -12.40 -16.84
C TYR A 4 0.60 -11.68 -17.19
N ASN A 5 -0.53 -12.38 -17.15
CA ASN A 5 -1.82 -11.72 -17.37
C ASN A 5 -2.17 -10.78 -16.21
N ASN A 6 -1.99 -11.24 -14.97
CA ASN A 6 -2.33 -10.49 -13.76
C ASN A 6 -1.17 -10.50 -12.77
N GLY A 7 -0.90 -9.36 -12.12
CA GLY A 7 0.04 -9.26 -11.01
C GLY A 7 -0.56 -8.53 -9.83
N LEU A 8 -0.23 -8.93 -8.61
CA LEU A 8 -0.67 -8.31 -7.38
C LEU A 8 0.54 -7.71 -6.65
N ILE A 9 0.49 -6.41 -6.36
CA ILE A 9 1.34 -5.78 -5.34
C ILE A 9 0.49 -5.48 -4.12
N VAL A 10 1.08 -5.51 -2.92
CA VAL A 10 0.35 -5.17 -1.69
C VAL A 10 1.13 -4.22 -0.80
N GLY A 11 0.42 -3.35 -0.11
CA GLY A 11 1.01 -2.44 0.87
C GLY A 11 -0.03 -1.90 1.83
N ARG A 12 0.42 -1.36 2.97
CA ARG A 12 -0.47 -0.61 3.88
C ARG A 12 -0.74 0.78 3.33
N PHE A 13 0.23 1.36 2.65
CA PHE A 13 0.21 2.70 2.05
C PHE A 13 -0.13 3.79 3.08
N GLN A 14 0.69 3.89 4.12
CA GLN A 14 0.52 4.79 5.27
C GLN A 14 1.68 5.82 5.38
N PRO A 15 1.85 6.76 4.44
CA PRO A 15 1.14 6.97 3.16
C PRO A 15 1.70 6.14 1.99
N PHE A 16 1.08 6.25 0.81
CA PHE A 16 1.71 5.87 -0.46
C PHE A 16 2.90 6.80 -0.74
N HIS A 17 3.99 6.28 -1.30
CA HIS A 17 5.26 7.02 -1.43
C HIS A 17 6.05 6.58 -2.66
N LEU A 18 7.12 7.29 -3.01
CA LEU A 18 7.85 7.08 -4.28
C LEU A 18 8.38 5.65 -4.47
N GLU A 19 8.85 4.99 -3.42
CA GLU A 19 9.24 3.56 -3.52
C GLU A 19 8.06 2.61 -3.84
N HIS A 20 6.83 2.94 -3.40
CA HIS A 20 5.65 2.17 -3.80
C HIS A 20 5.30 2.41 -5.27
N LEU A 21 5.41 3.66 -5.75
CA LEU A 21 5.21 4.01 -7.16
C LEU A 21 6.23 3.29 -8.04
N ARG A 22 7.50 3.25 -7.62
CA ARG A 22 8.58 2.54 -8.31
C ARG A 22 8.29 1.05 -8.45
N LEU A 23 7.81 0.41 -7.38
CA LEU A 23 7.35 -0.98 -7.44
C LEU A 23 6.17 -1.15 -8.39
N ALA A 24 5.16 -0.27 -8.34
CA ALA A 24 4.00 -0.36 -9.21
C ALA A 24 4.35 -0.24 -10.70
N VAL A 25 5.20 0.72 -11.07
CA VAL A 25 5.70 0.90 -12.43
C VAL A 25 6.45 -0.34 -12.90
N ALA A 26 7.38 -0.84 -12.10
CA ALA A 26 8.15 -2.03 -12.44
C ALA A 26 7.25 -3.28 -12.56
N ALA A 27 6.25 -3.42 -11.68
CA ALA A 27 5.29 -4.51 -11.69
C ALA A 27 4.40 -4.46 -12.94
N ALA A 28 3.93 -3.28 -13.34
CA ALA A 28 3.16 -3.07 -14.56
C ALA A 28 3.95 -3.48 -15.82
N GLY A 29 5.27 -3.28 -15.83
CA GLY A 29 6.14 -3.77 -16.91
C GLY A 29 6.16 -5.31 -17.06
N ARG A 30 5.73 -6.05 -16.02
CA ARG A 30 5.71 -7.52 -16.00
C ARG A 30 4.33 -8.11 -16.27
N VAL A 31 3.26 -7.31 -16.31
CA VAL A 31 1.88 -7.82 -16.35
C VAL A 31 1.01 -7.09 -17.37
N LYS A 32 -0.13 -7.68 -17.76
CA LYS A 32 -1.15 -6.99 -18.56
C LYS A 32 -2.07 -6.16 -17.67
N HIS A 33 -2.42 -6.66 -16.48
CA HIS A 33 -3.24 -5.98 -15.49
C HIS A 33 -2.59 -5.99 -14.11
N LEU A 34 -2.50 -4.83 -13.47
CA LEU A 34 -1.94 -4.68 -12.13
C LEU A 34 -3.04 -4.55 -11.07
N TRP A 35 -3.06 -5.48 -10.13
CA TRP A 35 -3.88 -5.43 -8.92
C TRP A 35 -3.06 -4.77 -7.80
N VAL A 36 -3.59 -3.73 -7.18
CA VAL A 36 -2.94 -3.00 -6.08
C VAL A 36 -3.74 -3.19 -4.81
N GLY A 37 -3.26 -4.09 -3.96
CA GLY A 37 -3.92 -4.49 -2.73
C GLY A 37 -3.59 -3.57 -1.55
N ILE A 38 -4.59 -2.89 -1.03
CA ILE A 38 -4.49 -2.08 0.19
C ILE A 38 -4.74 -2.99 1.40
N THR A 39 -3.66 -3.35 2.09
CA THR A 39 -3.71 -4.17 3.30
C THR A 39 -4.14 -3.36 4.52
N ARG A 40 -4.63 -4.05 5.56
CA ARG A 40 -5.24 -3.41 6.74
C ARG A 40 -6.27 -2.34 6.31
N PRO A 41 -7.24 -2.67 5.43
CA PRO A 41 -8.15 -1.68 4.86
C PRO A 41 -8.96 -0.95 5.94
N PHE A 42 -9.36 -1.64 7.02
CA PHE A 42 -10.27 -1.09 8.03
C PHE A 42 -9.63 -0.89 9.42
N GLY A 43 -8.30 -0.74 9.51
CA GLY A 43 -7.59 -0.66 10.81
C GLY A 43 -7.41 -2.04 11.49
N LYS A 44 -6.86 -2.07 12.72
CA LYS A 44 -6.90 -3.28 13.55
C LYS A 44 -8.31 -3.38 14.15
N CYS A 45 -8.88 -4.58 14.13
CA CYS A 45 -10.20 -4.94 14.66
C CYS A 45 -11.39 -4.63 13.73
N ILE A 46 -11.89 -5.64 13.03
CA ILE A 46 -13.34 -5.85 12.96
C ILE A 46 -13.63 -6.93 14.01
N PRO A 47 -14.21 -6.56 15.15
CA PRO A 47 -15.42 -7.22 15.61
C PRO A 47 -16.59 -6.30 15.28
N GLU A 48 -17.58 -6.84 14.58
CA GLU A 48 -18.88 -6.16 14.49
C GLU A 48 -19.41 -5.84 15.90
N ILE A 49 -20.23 -4.78 15.98
CA ILE A 49 -20.84 -4.15 17.16
C ILE A 49 -20.46 -4.81 18.50
N GLY A 50 -19.57 -4.15 19.26
CA GLY A 50 -19.30 -4.46 20.67
C GLY A 50 -17.93 -5.04 21.00
N GLY A 51 -16.82 -4.42 20.56
CA GLY A 51 -15.49 -4.91 20.97
C GLY A 51 -14.34 -3.92 20.79
N ALA A 52 -13.81 -3.47 21.92
CA ALA A 52 -12.53 -2.79 22.22
C ALA A 52 -11.76 -2.07 21.08
N ARG A 53 -11.60 -0.76 21.27
CA ARG A 53 -10.77 0.19 20.51
C ARG A 53 -9.34 -0.36 20.37
N ALA A 54 -8.90 -0.63 19.14
CA ALA A 54 -7.50 -0.94 18.86
C ALA A 54 -6.81 0.32 18.32
N VAL A 55 -6.12 1.01 19.23
CA VAL A 55 -5.27 2.17 18.96
C VAL A 55 -3.95 1.68 18.38
N ASP A 56 -3.65 2.05 17.12
CA ASP A 56 -2.32 1.83 16.55
C ASP A 56 -1.97 3.02 15.66
N GLY A 57 -1.14 3.94 16.18
CA GLY A 57 -0.60 5.10 15.46
C GLY A 57 0.17 4.74 14.19
N ALA A 58 0.37 3.44 13.91
CA ALA A 58 0.96 2.98 12.66
C ALA A 58 0.01 3.06 11.44
N ASN A 59 -1.32 3.16 11.61
CA ASN A 59 -2.31 3.24 10.49
C ASN A 59 -3.21 4.49 10.53
N PRO A 60 -2.64 5.71 10.50
CA PRO A 60 -3.45 6.92 10.64
C PRO A 60 -4.39 7.19 9.46
N LEU A 61 -4.06 6.72 8.26
CA LEU A 61 -4.85 7.03 7.06
C LEU A 61 -5.97 6.00 6.85
N PRO A 62 -7.22 6.47 6.65
CA PRO A 62 -8.34 5.59 6.35
C PRO A 62 -8.22 4.96 4.95
N TYR A 63 -9.02 3.93 4.68
CA TYR A 63 -9.01 3.23 3.38
C TYR A 63 -9.18 4.17 2.19
N TRP A 64 -10.23 5.01 2.23
CA TRP A 64 -10.61 5.87 1.10
C TRP A 64 -9.46 6.82 0.72
N LEU A 65 -8.75 7.37 1.70
CA LEU A 65 -7.65 8.30 1.46
C LEU A 65 -6.48 7.58 0.80
N ARG A 66 -6.17 6.37 1.27
CA ARG A 66 -5.13 5.54 0.67
C ARG A 66 -5.48 5.11 -0.75
N TYR A 67 -6.73 4.72 -0.99
CA TYR A 67 -7.25 4.43 -2.33
C TYR A 67 -7.02 5.62 -3.27
N GLN A 68 -7.48 6.81 -2.88
CA GLN A 68 -7.38 8.01 -3.70
C GLN A 68 -5.93 8.45 -3.93
N CYS A 69 -5.05 8.30 -2.93
CA CYS A 69 -3.64 8.57 -3.07
C CYS A 69 -2.96 7.62 -4.08
N VAL A 70 -3.25 6.31 -3.98
CA VAL A 70 -2.74 5.30 -4.92
C VAL A 70 -3.25 5.58 -6.33
N GLU A 71 -4.55 5.75 -6.51
CA GLU A 71 -5.18 6.01 -7.81
C GLU A 71 -4.62 7.28 -8.46
N CYS A 72 -4.55 8.37 -7.69
CA CYS A 72 -4.00 9.64 -8.16
C CYS A 72 -2.55 9.47 -8.64
N ALA A 73 -1.72 8.78 -7.86
CA ALA A 73 -0.33 8.55 -8.22
C ALA A 73 -0.17 7.68 -9.46
N LEU A 74 -0.92 6.59 -9.58
CA LEU A 74 -0.82 5.70 -10.73
C LEU A 74 -1.24 6.42 -12.02
N ILE A 75 -2.33 7.18 -12.00
CA ILE A 75 -2.84 7.87 -13.18
C ILE A 75 -1.99 9.09 -13.53
N ASN A 76 -1.79 10.00 -12.57
CA ASN A 76 -1.25 11.34 -12.86
C ASN A 76 0.28 11.40 -12.74
N ASP A 77 0.89 10.60 -11.85
CA ASP A 77 2.35 10.59 -11.71
C ASP A 77 3.02 9.53 -12.60
N ALA A 78 2.36 8.39 -12.85
CA ALA A 78 2.93 7.30 -13.65
C ALA A 78 2.22 7.04 -15.01
N GLY A 79 1.14 7.75 -15.33
CA GLY A 79 0.49 7.65 -16.63
C GLY A 79 -0.24 6.32 -16.89
N PHE A 80 -0.67 5.63 -15.84
CA PHE A 80 -1.41 4.37 -16.00
C PHE A 80 -2.77 4.62 -16.64
N SER A 81 -3.15 3.78 -17.61
CA SER A 81 -4.54 3.73 -18.08
C SER A 81 -5.43 3.24 -16.93
N PRO A 82 -6.60 3.85 -16.67
CA PRO A 82 -7.58 3.36 -15.69
C PRO A 82 -8.01 1.90 -15.93
N THR A 83 -7.91 1.41 -17.17
CA THR A 83 -8.23 0.01 -17.53
C THR A 83 -7.09 -0.98 -17.30
N SER A 84 -5.90 -0.50 -16.94
CA SER A 84 -4.69 -1.33 -16.77
C SER A 84 -4.40 -1.74 -15.33
N PHE A 85 -5.18 -1.23 -14.37
CA PHE A 85 -5.03 -1.57 -12.97
C PHE A 85 -6.37 -1.61 -12.23
N SER A 86 -6.36 -2.22 -11.04
CA SER A 86 -7.47 -2.18 -10.10
C SER A 86 -6.94 -2.10 -8.68
N ILE A 87 -7.62 -1.30 -7.83
CA ILE A 87 -7.26 -1.15 -6.42
C ILE A 87 -8.34 -1.83 -5.59
N LEU A 88 -7.92 -2.63 -4.60
CA LEU A 88 -8.84 -3.41 -3.78
C LEU A 88 -8.39 -3.49 -2.32
N PRO A 89 -9.32 -3.64 -1.36
CA PRO A 89 -8.97 -3.97 0.00
C PRO A 89 -8.47 -5.42 0.06
N VAL A 90 -7.33 -5.64 0.73
CA VAL A 90 -6.75 -6.98 0.88
C VAL A 90 -6.55 -7.31 2.35
N PRO A 91 -7.52 -8.01 2.97
CA PRO A 91 -7.28 -8.68 4.24
C PRO A 91 -6.15 -9.71 4.05
N LEU A 92 -5.15 -9.69 4.92
CA LEU A 92 -4.06 -10.68 4.91
C LEU A 92 -4.54 -11.99 5.56
N VAL A 93 -5.57 -12.58 4.97
CA VAL A 93 -6.24 -13.82 5.41
C VAL A 93 -6.17 -14.82 4.26
N LYS A 94 -5.60 -16.00 4.53
CA LYS A 94 -5.24 -17.00 3.50
C LYS A 94 -6.45 -17.40 2.64
N GLU A 95 -7.59 -17.57 3.29
CA GLU A 95 -8.86 -18.03 2.72
C GLU A 95 -9.48 -16.99 1.78
N ILE A 96 -9.18 -15.70 2.00
CA ILE A 96 -9.73 -14.57 1.24
C ILE A 96 -8.85 -14.24 0.04
N ILE A 97 -7.53 -14.34 0.18
CA ILE A 97 -6.55 -13.90 -0.83
C ILE A 97 -6.80 -14.49 -2.23
N LYS A 98 -7.26 -15.75 -2.34
CA LYS A 98 -7.55 -16.39 -3.64
C LYS A 98 -8.84 -15.89 -4.31
N GLN A 99 -9.75 -15.30 -3.52
CA GLN A 99 -11.08 -14.91 -3.97
C GLN A 99 -11.11 -13.46 -4.50
N ILE A 100 -10.08 -12.67 -4.19
CA ILE A 100 -10.03 -11.24 -4.47
C ILE A 100 -9.32 -10.87 -5.78
N VAL A 101 -8.61 -11.82 -6.40
CA VAL A 101 -7.88 -11.60 -7.66
C VAL A 101 -8.15 -12.74 -8.64
N PRO A 102 -8.02 -12.51 -9.96
CA PRO A 102 -8.18 -13.56 -10.96
C PRO A 102 -7.25 -14.75 -10.73
N ARG A 103 -7.70 -15.94 -11.15
CA ARG A 103 -6.84 -17.15 -11.14
C ARG A 103 -5.56 -16.92 -11.94
N GLY A 104 -4.44 -17.46 -11.46
CA GLY A 104 -3.13 -17.30 -12.09
C GLY A 104 -2.50 -15.92 -11.90
N THR A 105 -3.04 -15.08 -11.00
CA THR A 105 -2.36 -13.85 -10.56
C THR A 105 -1.04 -14.21 -9.87
N VAL A 106 0.01 -13.45 -10.15
CA VAL A 106 1.31 -13.59 -9.47
C VAL A 106 1.49 -12.50 -8.44
N PHE A 107 2.01 -12.85 -7.27
CA PHE A 107 2.36 -11.89 -6.23
C PHE A 107 3.74 -11.29 -6.54
N LEU A 108 3.78 -9.98 -6.78
CA LEU A 108 4.98 -9.21 -7.10
C LEU A 108 5.43 -8.45 -5.86
N THR A 109 6.64 -8.75 -5.39
CA THR A 109 7.21 -8.09 -4.20
C THR A 109 8.67 -7.75 -4.44
N THR A 110 9.19 -6.77 -3.73
CA THR A 110 10.65 -6.54 -3.68
C THR A 110 11.28 -7.48 -2.66
N ILE A 111 12.58 -7.73 -2.79
CA ILE A 111 13.39 -8.33 -1.72
C ILE A 111 13.26 -7.41 -0.48
N MET A 112 12.76 -7.92 0.65
CA MET A 112 12.63 -7.17 1.91
C MET A 112 12.87 -8.08 3.12
N GLU A 113 13.21 -7.44 4.25
CA GLU A 113 13.40 -7.99 5.61
C GLU A 113 12.30 -8.96 6.08
N GLN A 114 12.44 -9.49 7.29
CA GLN A 114 11.63 -10.56 7.91
C GLN A 114 10.09 -10.49 7.64
N TRP A 115 9.47 -9.30 7.62
CA TRP A 115 8.04 -9.14 7.32
C TRP A 115 7.66 -9.43 5.86
N GLY A 116 8.62 -9.32 4.94
CA GLY A 116 8.50 -9.82 3.56
C GLY A 116 8.31 -11.33 3.54
N VAL A 117 9.10 -12.07 4.34
CA VAL A 117 9.09 -13.54 4.39
C VAL A 117 7.73 -14.09 4.83
N GLU A 118 7.10 -13.53 5.86
CA GLU A 118 5.78 -13.96 6.34
C GLU A 118 4.67 -13.77 5.29
N LYS A 119 4.71 -12.64 4.56
CA LYS A 119 3.75 -12.37 3.49
C LYS A 119 3.96 -13.29 2.30
N GLU A 120 5.21 -13.47 1.87
CA GLU A 120 5.52 -14.42 0.79
C GLU A 120 5.03 -15.82 1.15
N GLU A 121 5.25 -16.25 2.40
CA GLU A 121 4.76 -17.54 2.88
C GLU A 121 3.24 -17.62 2.90
N LEU A 122 2.55 -16.56 3.33
CA LEU A 122 1.09 -16.45 3.26
C LEU A 122 0.59 -16.57 1.81
N PHE A 123 1.13 -15.77 0.89
CA PHE A 123 0.72 -15.76 -0.52
C PHE A 123 1.04 -17.10 -1.21
N ARG A 124 2.19 -17.71 -0.90
CA ARG A 124 2.55 -19.06 -1.36
C ARG A 124 1.58 -20.12 -0.82
N LYS A 125 1.24 -20.08 0.47
CA LYS A 125 0.21 -20.95 1.08
C LYS A 125 -1.19 -20.70 0.49
N SER A 126 -1.45 -19.47 0.06
CA SER A 126 -2.62 -19.08 -0.74
C SER A 126 -2.44 -19.39 -2.23
N GLY A 127 -1.49 -20.24 -2.63
CA GLY A 127 -1.37 -20.75 -3.99
C GLY A 127 -1.04 -19.70 -5.05
N LEU A 128 -0.52 -18.54 -4.66
CA LEU A 128 -0.05 -17.51 -5.59
C LEU A 128 1.45 -17.71 -5.82
N GLU A 129 1.86 -17.76 -7.09
CA GLU A 129 3.27 -17.71 -7.48
C GLU A 129 3.85 -16.37 -7.01
N THR A 130 4.98 -16.41 -6.31
CA THR A 130 5.65 -15.21 -5.82
C THR A 130 6.86 -14.89 -6.69
N ILE A 131 6.92 -13.65 -7.16
CA ILE A 131 8.00 -13.13 -7.99
C ILE A 131 8.66 -11.99 -7.25
N ARG A 132 9.93 -12.20 -6.90
CA ARG A 132 10.77 -11.18 -6.30
C ARG A 132 11.34 -10.28 -7.39
N MET A 133 11.20 -8.98 -7.19
CA MET A 133 11.69 -7.94 -8.07
C MET A 133 12.91 -7.29 -7.43
N ASP A 134 14.02 -7.28 -8.15
CA ASP A 134 15.19 -6.51 -7.75
C ASP A 134 15.00 -5.06 -8.20
N LEU A 135 14.78 -4.19 -7.23
CA LEU A 135 14.74 -2.75 -7.40
C LEU A 135 15.90 -2.08 -6.62
N GLY A 136 16.85 -2.83 -6.07
CA GLY A 136 17.84 -2.28 -5.14
C GLY A 136 17.25 -1.88 -3.78
N ALA A 137 18.08 -1.21 -2.96
CA ALA A 137 17.76 -0.88 -1.58
C ALA A 137 16.63 0.16 -1.45
N LYS A 138 15.77 -0.03 -0.46
CA LYS A 138 14.73 0.95 -0.10
C LYS A 138 15.29 1.99 0.85
N THR A 139 15.12 3.25 0.48
CA THR A 139 15.53 4.39 1.31
C THR A 139 14.34 5.12 1.92
N ILE A 140 13.11 4.85 1.47
CA ILE A 140 11.89 5.53 1.91
C ILE A 140 10.95 4.52 2.57
N SER A 141 10.47 4.86 3.77
CA SER A 141 9.45 4.08 4.49
C SER A 141 8.28 4.95 4.92
N GLY A 142 7.10 4.35 5.06
CA GLY A 142 5.93 5.05 5.59
C GLY A 142 6.16 5.57 7.03
N THR A 143 6.93 4.86 7.85
CA THR A 143 7.28 5.30 9.21
C THR A 143 8.11 6.58 9.16
N MET A 144 9.19 6.61 8.38
CA MET A 144 9.99 7.82 8.17
C MET A 144 9.12 9.03 7.78
N ILE A 145 8.18 8.84 6.84
CA ILE A 145 7.29 9.92 6.40
C ILE A 145 6.37 10.38 7.53
N ARG A 146 5.76 9.45 8.28
CA ARG A 146 4.88 9.80 9.41
C ARG A 146 5.65 10.50 10.53
N ASP A 147 6.88 10.06 10.82
CA ASP A 147 7.74 10.69 11.84
C ASP A 147 8.10 12.12 11.45
N LYS A 148 8.40 12.37 10.16
CA LYS A 148 8.61 13.74 9.64
C LYS A 148 7.36 14.61 9.79
N ILE A 149 6.19 14.08 9.44
CA ILE A 149 4.92 14.81 9.60
C ILE A 149 4.67 15.14 11.08
N ALA A 150 4.85 14.16 11.98
CA ALA A 150 4.69 14.35 13.42
C ALA A 150 5.66 15.42 13.97
N GLY A 151 6.89 15.45 13.47
CA GLY A 151 7.90 16.48 13.75
C GLY A 151 7.69 17.80 13.00
N ARG A 152 6.57 17.98 12.29
CA ARG A 152 6.25 19.16 11.46
C ARG A 152 7.30 19.47 10.36
N ASP A 153 8.10 18.48 9.99
CA ASP A 153 9.13 18.56 8.95
C ASP A 153 8.50 18.42 7.56
N GLN A 154 8.40 19.56 6.84
CA GLN A 154 7.78 19.65 5.52
C GLN A 154 8.53 18.91 4.41
N SER A 155 9.79 18.47 4.63
CA SER A 155 10.55 17.67 3.65
C SER A 155 9.92 16.30 3.38
N TRP A 156 8.96 15.85 4.22
CA TRP A 156 8.21 14.62 3.98
C TRP A 156 7.56 14.58 2.58
N LYS A 157 7.19 15.77 2.07
CA LYS A 157 6.54 16.00 0.78
C LYS A 157 7.40 15.58 -0.42
N ASP A 158 8.72 15.52 -0.26
CA ASP A 158 9.65 15.12 -1.34
C ASP A 158 9.71 13.59 -1.51
N PHE A 159 9.16 12.83 -0.57
CA PHE A 159 9.15 11.37 -0.61
C PHE A 159 7.85 10.77 -1.16
N VAL A 160 6.89 11.61 -1.58
CA VAL A 160 5.60 11.16 -2.12
C VAL A 160 5.38 11.67 -3.55
N PRO A 161 4.52 11.01 -4.35
CA PRO A 161 4.24 11.44 -5.73
C PRO A 161 3.70 12.87 -5.80
N LYS A 162 4.06 13.60 -6.86
CA LYS A 162 3.80 15.04 -7.02
C LYS A 162 2.31 15.36 -7.00
N HIS A 163 1.50 14.66 -7.80
CA HIS A 163 0.07 14.96 -7.90
C HIS A 163 -0.69 14.50 -6.66
N MET A 164 -0.26 13.39 -6.05
CA MET A 164 -0.73 12.99 -4.73
C MET A 164 -0.44 14.06 -3.67
N ARG A 165 0.78 14.60 -3.64
CA ARG A 165 1.18 15.68 -2.72
C ARG A 165 0.28 16.90 -2.91
N GLU A 166 0.13 17.38 -4.14
CA GLU A 166 -0.64 18.58 -4.45
C GLU A 166 -2.11 18.45 -4.03
N ARG A 167 -2.70 17.26 -4.16
CA ARG A 167 -4.11 17.04 -3.86
C ARG A 167 -4.40 16.64 -2.42
N TYR A 168 -3.52 15.87 -1.78
CA TYR A 168 -3.83 15.18 -0.51
C TYR A 168 -2.89 15.54 0.64
N ALA A 169 -1.85 16.35 0.45
CA ALA A 169 -0.87 16.58 1.52
C ALA A 169 -1.47 17.12 2.83
N SER A 170 -2.34 18.13 2.75
CA SER A 170 -3.00 18.71 3.93
C SER A 170 -3.88 17.70 4.68
N VAL A 171 -4.60 16.85 3.94
CA VAL A 171 -5.46 15.81 4.51
C VAL A 171 -4.61 14.70 5.16
N ILE A 172 -3.52 14.30 4.51
CA ILE A 172 -2.57 13.33 5.06
C ILE A 172 -1.97 13.86 6.37
N GLU A 173 -1.49 15.11 6.38
CA GLU A 173 -0.95 15.75 7.58
C GLU A 173 -1.98 15.75 8.72
N THR A 174 -3.21 16.15 8.43
CA THR A 174 -4.30 16.17 9.41
C THR A 174 -4.53 14.80 10.05
N TYR A 175 -4.63 13.73 9.24
CA TYR A 175 -4.84 12.38 9.79
C TYR A 175 -3.65 11.88 10.61
N VAL A 176 -2.42 12.16 10.18
CA VAL A 176 -1.21 11.73 10.90
C VAL A 176 -1.08 12.48 12.23
N LEU A 177 -1.31 13.79 12.24
CA LEU A 177 -1.21 14.60 13.46
C LEU A 177 -2.30 14.27 14.47
N ASN A 178 -3.55 14.16 14.00
CA ASN A 178 -4.70 13.86 14.88
C ASN A 178 -4.68 12.41 15.39
N SER A 179 -3.89 11.52 14.79
CA SER A 179 -3.73 10.16 15.30
C SER A 179 -2.98 10.11 16.64
N GLY A 180 -2.28 11.18 17.03
CA GLY A 180 -1.71 11.38 18.36
C GLY A 180 -2.69 11.98 19.38
N ASP A 181 -3.64 12.82 18.94
CA ASP A 181 -4.56 13.57 19.83
C ASP A 181 -5.74 12.74 20.36
N ILE A 182 -6.01 11.55 19.78
CA ILE A 182 -7.00 10.58 20.31
C ILE A 182 -6.51 9.94 21.63
N ILE A 183 -5.27 10.21 22.05
CA ILE A 183 -4.65 9.68 23.27
C ILE A 183 -5.00 10.52 24.52
N LEU A 184 -5.51 11.75 24.37
CA LEU A 184 -5.64 12.70 25.50
C LEU A 184 -7.08 13.10 25.89
N ASN A 185 -8.13 12.45 25.37
CA ASN A 185 -9.51 12.66 25.83
C ASN A 185 -10.23 11.34 26.15
#